data_AF-A0A7I7RD87-F1
#
_entry.id   AF-A0A7I7RD87-F1
#
_cell.length_a   1.000
_cell.length_b   1.000
_cell.length_c   1.000
_cell.angle_alpha   90.00
_cell.angle_beta   90.00
_cell.angle_gamma   90.00
#
_symmetry.space_group_name_H-M   'P 1'
#
loop_
_entity.id
_entity.type
_entity.pdbx_description
1 polymer ?
#
loop_
_entity_poly.entity_id
_entity_poly.type
_entity_poly.pdbx_seq_one_letter_code
_entity_poly.pdbx_strand_id
1 'polypeptide(L)'
;MWLRWWAGAWAATYGAGMAGNTSKVEARRRVREAQARTNEARAQRERANVDDAATFIVAVGKVAEVDAWESERLAVVRERVRAEASRRRANCRAEAGVAIARMQQRGETLATIAELAGMGIGEIRAMLRHAPKPERHAASGSSGAPVRDAQGGQVSTRLHAGCNAALGDAAVV
;
A
#
# COMPACT_ATOMS: atom_id res chain seq x y z
N MET A 1 69.71 35.05 -87.41
CA MET A 1 69.05 36.33 -87.76
C MET A 1 67.59 35.99 -87.98
N TRP A 2 66.63 36.39 -87.16
CA TRP A 2 66.12 37.77 -87.05
C TRP A 2 65.92 38.22 -85.60
N LEU A 3 66.28 39.48 -85.35
CA LEU A 3 66.21 40.16 -84.08
C LEU A 3 64.87 40.89 -83.89
N ARG A 4 64.50 40.95 -82.60
CA ARG A 4 63.99 42.10 -81.82
C ARG A 4 62.52 42.53 -81.93
N TRP A 5 61.89 42.43 -80.74
CA TRP A 5 61.16 43.47 -80.00
C TRP A 5 59.80 43.92 -80.55
N TRP A 6 58.77 43.79 -79.71
CA TRP A 6 58.03 44.96 -79.23
C TRP A 6 57.50 44.69 -77.82
N ALA A 7 57.87 45.58 -76.90
CA ALA A 7 57.30 45.69 -75.57
C ALA A 7 55.86 46.21 -75.71
N GLY A 8 54.90 45.44 -75.24
CA GLY A 8 53.53 45.88 -75.02
C GLY A 8 53.24 45.81 -73.53
N ALA A 9 53.28 46.96 -72.87
CA ALA A 9 52.98 47.13 -71.46
C ALA A 9 51.56 46.64 -71.15
N TRP A 10 51.42 45.60 -70.33
CA TRP A 10 50.16 45.28 -69.69
C TRP A 10 50.01 46.24 -68.51
N ALA A 11 49.30 47.34 -68.75
CA ALA A 11 48.82 48.20 -67.67
C ALA A 11 47.86 47.38 -66.81
N ALA A 12 48.37 46.86 -65.71
CA ALA A 12 47.57 46.33 -64.61
C ALA A 12 46.80 47.50 -64.01
N THR A 13 45.61 47.78 -64.57
CA THR A 13 44.60 48.52 -63.83
C THR A 13 44.22 47.63 -62.66
N TYR A 14 44.80 47.95 -61.49
CA TYR A 14 44.30 47.55 -60.19
C TYR A 14 42.86 48.03 -60.10
N GLY A 15 41.94 47.19 -60.58
CA GLY A 15 40.54 47.29 -60.22
C GLY A 15 40.51 47.16 -58.71
N ALA A 16 40.27 48.29 -58.04
CA ALA A 16 39.72 48.37 -56.71
C ALA A 16 38.36 47.64 -56.73
N GLY A 17 38.44 46.30 -56.76
CA GLY A 17 37.34 45.39 -56.60
C GLY A 17 36.99 45.35 -55.13
N MET A 18 36.19 46.33 -54.72
CA MET A 18 35.07 46.18 -53.80
C MET A 18 35.33 45.29 -52.58
N ALA A 19 35.42 45.95 -51.43
CA ALA A 19 34.98 45.45 -50.14
C ALA A 19 33.88 44.38 -50.27
N GLY A 20 34.16 43.15 -49.81
CA GLY A 20 33.13 42.10 -49.73
C GLY A 20 33.62 40.66 -49.60
N ASN A 21 34.93 40.37 -49.67
CA ASN A 21 35.46 39.01 -49.62
C ASN A 21 36.00 38.65 -48.23
N THR A 22 35.15 38.02 -47.43
CA THR A 22 35.56 37.39 -46.17
C THR A 22 36.65 36.36 -46.49
N SER A 23 37.90 36.61 -46.07
CA SER A 23 39.01 35.67 -46.25
C SER A 23 38.60 34.25 -45.84
N LYS A 24 39.08 33.22 -46.54
CA LYS A 24 38.78 31.80 -46.22
C LYS A 24 39.02 31.47 -44.74
N VAL A 25 39.97 32.14 -44.10
CA VAL A 25 40.25 32.03 -42.67
C VAL A 25 39.11 32.61 -41.82
N GLU A 26 38.63 33.80 -42.16
CA GLU A 26 37.48 34.46 -41.51
C GLU A 26 36.20 33.65 -41.68
N ALA A 27 35.94 33.13 -42.89
CA ALA A 27 34.80 32.27 -43.16
C ALA A 27 34.83 31.00 -42.30
N ARG A 28 35.99 30.33 -42.20
CA ARG A 28 36.18 29.17 -41.32
C ARG A 28 36.03 29.52 -39.84
N ARG A 29 36.51 30.69 -39.41
CA ARG A 29 36.35 31.15 -38.03
C ARG A 29 34.86 31.32 -37.69
N ARG A 30 34.10 31.99 -38.54
CA ARG A 30 32.65 32.19 -38.34
C ARG A 30 31.88 30.87 -38.32
N VAL A 31 32.20 29.93 -39.19
CA VAL A 31 31.58 28.59 -39.19
C VAL A 31 31.88 27.87 -37.86
N ARG A 32 33.12 27.91 -37.37
CA ARG A 32 33.48 27.29 -36.08
C ARG A 32 32.81 27.97 -34.90
N GLU A 33 32.74 29.30 -34.87
CA GLU A 33 32.07 30.04 -33.80
C GLU A 33 30.55 29.77 -33.78
N ALA A 34 29.90 29.70 -34.95
CA ALA A 34 28.49 29.33 -35.05
C ALA A 34 28.24 27.88 -34.58
N GLN A 35 29.15 26.96 -34.92
CA GLN A 35 29.09 25.58 -34.45
C GLN A 35 29.34 25.49 -32.93
N ALA A 36 30.30 26.25 -32.40
CA ALA A 36 30.60 26.30 -30.97
C ALA A 36 29.38 26.76 -30.16
N ARG A 37 28.73 27.86 -30.57
CA ARG A 37 27.50 28.35 -29.93
C ARG A 37 26.36 27.31 -29.96
N THR A 38 26.20 26.63 -31.09
CA THR A 38 25.18 25.57 -31.25
C THR A 38 25.49 24.37 -30.35
N ASN A 39 26.76 23.99 -30.26
CA ASN A 39 27.24 22.89 -29.42
C ASN A 39 27.11 23.23 -27.93
N GLU A 40 27.44 24.46 -27.52
CA GLU A 40 27.29 24.94 -26.15
C GLU A 40 25.82 24.93 -25.73
N ALA A 41 24.92 25.44 -26.57
CA ALA A 41 23.48 25.41 -26.29
C ALA A 41 22.95 23.98 -26.18
N ARG A 42 23.45 23.04 -27.00
CA ARG A 42 23.10 21.62 -26.88
C ARG A 42 23.66 21.01 -25.58
N ALA A 43 24.91 21.30 -25.24
CA ALA A 43 25.56 20.77 -24.05
C ALA A 43 24.90 21.28 -22.76
N GLN A 44 24.47 22.55 -22.73
CA GLN A 44 23.72 23.10 -21.58
C GLN A 44 22.38 22.39 -21.40
N ARG A 45 21.63 22.17 -22.49
CA ARG A 45 20.37 21.42 -22.44
C ARG A 45 20.59 19.99 -21.99
N GLU A 46 21.62 19.32 -22.51
CA GLU A 46 21.90 17.93 -22.13
C GLU A 46 22.22 17.81 -20.64
N ARG A 47 23.03 18.73 -20.09
CA ARG A 47 23.32 18.76 -18.65
C ARG A 47 22.05 18.95 -17.82
N ALA A 48 21.23 19.95 -18.17
CA ALA A 48 19.96 20.19 -17.49
C ALA A 48 19.03 18.96 -17.58
N ASN A 49 18.92 18.35 -18.75
CA ASN A 49 18.11 17.15 -18.96
C ASN A 49 18.60 15.97 -18.10
N VAL A 50 19.91 15.78 -17.95
CA VAL A 50 20.48 14.73 -17.10
C VAL A 50 20.15 14.98 -15.63
N ASP A 51 20.30 16.22 -15.16
CA ASP A 51 19.99 16.59 -13.78
C ASP A 51 18.49 16.42 -13.48
N ASP A 52 17.62 16.83 -14.39
CA ASP A 52 16.17 16.67 -14.29
C ASP A 52 15.77 15.19 -14.35
N ALA A 53 16.39 14.39 -15.23
CA ALA A 53 16.13 12.96 -15.32
C ALA A 53 16.55 12.22 -14.04
N ALA A 54 17.69 12.58 -13.45
CA ALA A 54 18.12 12.04 -12.17
C ALA A 54 17.11 12.38 -11.06
N THR A 55 16.65 13.63 -11.02
CA THR A 55 15.62 14.08 -10.06
C THR A 55 14.32 13.31 -10.24
N PHE A 56 13.88 13.12 -11.49
CA PHE A 56 12.68 12.37 -11.83
C PHE A 56 12.75 10.90 -11.37
N ILE A 57 13.85 10.20 -11.68
CA ILE A 57 14.01 8.78 -11.29
C ILE A 57 13.97 8.62 -9.77
N VAL A 58 14.62 9.52 -9.03
CA VAL A 58 14.57 9.51 -7.56
C VAL A 58 13.15 9.78 -7.05
N ALA A 59 12.43 10.73 -7.64
CA ALA A 59 11.05 11.03 -7.25
C ALA A 59 10.11 9.84 -7.49
N VAL A 60 10.22 9.17 -8.64
CA VAL A 60 9.44 7.97 -8.94
C VAL A 60 9.77 6.83 -7.96
N GLY A 61 11.04 6.65 -7.62
CA GLY A 61 11.45 5.66 -6.59
C GLY A 61 10.79 5.92 -5.24
N LYS A 62 10.78 7.18 -4.78
CA LYS A 62 10.13 7.57 -3.51
C LYS A 62 8.61 7.33 -3.53
N VAL A 63 7.95 7.61 -4.65
CA VAL A 63 6.51 7.32 -4.78
C VAL A 63 6.27 5.81 -4.66
N ALA A 64 7.05 4.98 -5.34
CA ALA A 64 6.94 3.53 -5.24
C ALA A 64 7.20 3.00 -3.81
N GLU A 65 8.13 3.60 -3.07
CA GLU A 65 8.38 3.28 -1.65
C GLU A 65 7.17 3.62 -0.77
N VAL A 66 6.53 4.78 -1.00
CA VAL A 66 5.31 5.17 -0.27
C VAL A 66 4.15 4.21 -0.58
N ASP A 67 3.95 3.86 -1.86
CA ASP A 67 2.90 2.92 -2.27
C ASP A 67 3.11 1.53 -1.66
N ALA A 68 4.36 1.07 -1.58
CA ALA A 68 4.71 -0.19 -0.93
C ALA A 68 4.41 -0.14 0.58
N TRP A 69 4.81 0.95 1.25
CA TRP A 69 4.54 1.17 2.67
C TRP A 69 3.03 1.21 2.96
N GLU A 70 2.25 1.92 2.16
CA GLU A 70 0.79 1.99 2.31
C GLU A 70 0.17 0.59 2.17
N SER A 71 0.56 -0.13 1.12
CA SER A 71 0.06 -1.47 0.82
C SER A 71 0.35 -2.46 1.96
N GLU A 72 1.57 -2.46 2.49
CA GLU A 72 1.96 -3.28 3.63
C GLU A 72 1.14 -2.92 4.88
N ARG A 73 0.98 -1.62 5.16
CA ARG A 73 0.25 -1.17 6.34
C ARG A 73 -1.24 -1.55 6.27
N LEU A 74 -1.86 -1.41 5.11
CA LEU A 74 -3.24 -1.84 4.87
C LEU A 74 -3.41 -3.34 5.00
N ALA A 75 -2.43 -4.15 4.55
CA ALA A 75 -2.46 -5.60 4.70
C ALA A 75 -2.47 -5.99 6.19
N VAL A 76 -1.60 -5.39 7.02
CA VAL A 76 -1.54 -5.64 8.46
C VAL A 76 -2.88 -5.32 9.14
N VAL A 77 -3.46 -4.16 8.84
CA VAL A 77 -4.76 -3.75 9.42
C VAL A 77 -5.86 -4.70 8.98
N ARG A 78 -5.90 -5.08 7.70
CA ARG A 78 -6.89 -5.99 7.14
C ARG A 78 -6.85 -7.36 7.84
N GLU A 79 -5.66 -7.92 8.02
CA GLU A 79 -5.51 -9.20 8.71
C GLU A 79 -5.92 -9.11 10.18
N ARG A 80 -5.57 -8.02 10.88
CA ARG A 80 -6.02 -7.78 12.25
C ARG A 80 -7.55 -7.73 12.35
N VAL A 81 -8.21 -6.99 11.45
CA VAL A 81 -9.67 -6.88 11.42
C VAL A 81 -10.32 -8.22 11.07
N ARG A 82 -9.75 -8.99 10.13
CA ARG A 82 -10.25 -10.33 9.78
C ARG A 82 -10.15 -11.30 10.95
N ALA A 83 -9.03 -11.30 11.67
CA ALA A 83 -8.83 -12.12 12.85
C ALA A 83 -9.81 -11.73 13.96
N GLU A 84 -9.96 -10.44 14.24
CA GLU A 84 -10.92 -9.90 15.19
C GLU A 84 -12.36 -10.30 14.86
N ALA A 85 -12.78 -10.08 13.62
CA ALA A 85 -14.13 -10.42 13.17
C ALA A 85 -14.40 -11.92 13.26
N SER A 86 -13.40 -12.75 12.93
CA SER A 86 -13.51 -14.21 13.08
C SER A 86 -13.65 -14.63 14.54
N ARG A 87 -12.90 -14.00 15.46
CA ARG A 87 -13.03 -14.23 16.90
C ARG A 87 -14.41 -13.83 17.41
N ARG A 88 -14.90 -12.65 17.04
CA ARG A 88 -16.24 -12.17 17.42
C ARG A 88 -17.35 -13.10 16.93
N ARG A 89 -17.27 -13.54 15.66
CA ARG A 89 -18.21 -14.52 15.11
C ARG A 89 -18.15 -15.85 15.86
N ALA A 90 -16.96 -16.34 16.19
CA ALA A 90 -16.81 -17.57 16.98
C ALA A 90 -17.44 -17.43 18.37
N ASN A 91 -17.25 -16.29 19.04
CA ASN A 91 -17.84 -16.01 20.34
C ASN A 91 -19.38 -15.97 20.28
N CYS A 92 -19.98 -15.20 19.35
CA CYS A 92 -21.46 -15.16 19.26
C CYS A 92 -22.02 -16.57 18.93
N ARG A 93 -21.33 -17.40 18.13
CA ARG A 93 -21.75 -18.80 17.88
C ARG A 93 -21.63 -19.67 19.14
N ALA A 94 -20.58 -19.51 19.93
CA ALA A 94 -20.41 -20.23 21.18
C ALA A 94 -21.51 -19.84 22.19
N GLU A 95 -21.81 -18.56 22.33
CA GLU A 95 -22.89 -18.05 23.18
C GLU A 95 -24.25 -18.62 22.76
N ALA A 96 -24.54 -18.63 21.45
CA ALA A 96 -25.74 -19.26 20.90
C ALA A 96 -25.80 -20.76 21.24
N GLY A 97 -24.69 -21.48 21.07
CA GLY A 97 -24.58 -22.89 21.44
C GLY A 97 -24.86 -23.15 22.92
N VAL A 98 -24.30 -22.32 23.82
CA VAL A 98 -24.58 -22.41 25.27
C VAL A 98 -26.08 -22.17 25.54
N ALA A 99 -26.70 -21.19 24.87
CA ALA A 99 -28.12 -20.91 25.05
C ALA A 99 -28.98 -22.11 24.64
N ILE A 100 -28.71 -22.71 23.48
CA ILE A 100 -29.41 -23.91 23.00
C ILE A 100 -29.21 -25.07 23.98
N ALA A 101 -27.97 -25.32 24.44
CA ALA A 101 -27.69 -26.37 25.40
C ALA A 101 -28.50 -26.18 26.70
N ARG A 102 -28.58 -24.95 27.22
CA ARG A 102 -29.42 -24.64 28.41
C ARG A 102 -30.91 -24.89 28.16
N MET A 103 -31.42 -24.65 26.96
CA MET A 103 -32.80 -24.98 26.61
C MET A 103 -33.02 -26.49 26.61
N GLN A 104 -32.10 -27.27 26.04
CA GLN A 104 -32.18 -28.74 26.07
C GLN A 104 -32.14 -29.30 27.49
N GLN A 105 -31.33 -28.72 28.39
CA GLN A 105 -31.33 -29.11 29.81
C GLN A 105 -32.65 -28.85 30.53
N ARG A 106 -33.50 -27.95 29.99
CA ARG A 106 -34.87 -27.74 30.47
C ARG A 106 -35.90 -28.67 29.82
N GLY A 107 -35.48 -29.58 28.94
CA GLY A 107 -36.35 -30.53 28.25
C GLY A 107 -36.80 -30.11 26.84
N GLU A 108 -36.36 -28.97 26.34
CA GLU A 108 -36.72 -28.51 24.99
C GLU A 108 -36.08 -29.36 23.90
N THR A 109 -36.86 -29.69 22.86
CA THR A 109 -36.34 -30.41 21.68
C THR A 109 -35.72 -29.44 20.67
N LEU A 110 -34.78 -29.90 19.85
CA LEU A 110 -34.19 -29.06 18.80
C LEU A 110 -35.22 -28.56 17.77
N ALA A 111 -36.31 -29.31 17.54
CA ALA A 111 -37.40 -28.89 16.66
C ALA A 111 -38.17 -27.72 17.28
N THR A 112 -38.56 -27.83 18.54
CA THR A 112 -39.26 -26.76 19.29
C THR A 112 -38.39 -25.50 19.41
N ILE A 113 -37.08 -25.65 19.64
CA ILE A 113 -36.14 -24.52 19.67
C ILE A 113 -36.04 -23.85 18.29
N ALA A 114 -36.01 -24.63 17.22
CA ALA A 114 -35.95 -24.11 15.85
C ALA A 114 -37.23 -23.33 15.49
N GLU A 115 -38.40 -23.87 15.86
CA GLU A 115 -39.69 -23.19 15.72
C GLU A 115 -39.72 -21.88 16.53
N LEU A 116 -39.29 -21.91 17.79
CA LEU A 116 -39.24 -20.72 18.65
C LEU A 116 -38.30 -19.64 18.11
N ALA A 117 -37.17 -20.03 17.52
CA ALA A 117 -36.18 -19.10 16.95
C ALA A 117 -36.52 -18.65 15.51
N GLY A 118 -37.48 -19.29 14.83
CA GLY A 118 -37.77 -19.06 13.41
C GLY A 118 -36.63 -19.48 12.48
N MET A 119 -35.84 -20.48 12.87
CA MET A 119 -34.63 -20.92 12.17
C MET A 119 -34.73 -22.38 11.73
N GLY A 120 -33.88 -22.80 10.79
CA GLY A 120 -33.81 -24.21 10.40
C GLY A 120 -33.19 -25.08 11.51
N ILE A 121 -33.69 -26.31 11.69
CA ILE A 121 -33.10 -27.29 12.63
C ILE A 121 -31.59 -27.50 12.35
N GLY A 122 -31.19 -27.46 11.07
CA GLY A 122 -29.79 -27.56 10.65
C GLY A 122 -28.91 -26.43 11.21
N GLU A 123 -29.43 -25.20 11.26
CA GLU A 123 -28.72 -24.02 11.78
C GLU A 123 -28.61 -24.08 13.31
N ILE A 124 -29.69 -24.44 14.00
CA ILE A 124 -29.67 -24.68 15.44
C ILE A 124 -28.62 -25.75 15.80
N ARG A 125 -28.60 -26.86 15.05
CA ARG A 125 -27.59 -27.91 15.24
C ARG A 125 -26.18 -27.37 14.96
N ALA A 126 -26.01 -26.51 13.96
CA ALA A 126 -24.73 -25.89 13.66
C ALA A 126 -24.23 -24.98 14.78
N MET A 127 -25.10 -24.16 15.36
CA MET A 127 -24.76 -23.30 16.50
C MET A 127 -24.46 -24.13 17.76
N LEU A 128 -25.25 -25.18 18.02
CA LEU A 128 -25.02 -26.07 19.16
C LEU A 128 -23.66 -26.76 19.12
N ARG A 129 -23.11 -27.09 17.94
CA ARG A 129 -21.76 -27.65 17.80
C ARG A 129 -20.66 -26.72 18.34
N HIS A 130 -20.92 -25.42 18.43
CA HIS A 130 -19.98 -24.44 18.98
C HIS A 130 -20.13 -24.23 20.49
N ALA A 131 -21.08 -24.90 21.15
CA ALA A 131 -21.15 -24.87 22.60
C ALA A 131 -19.85 -25.44 23.20
N PRO A 132 -19.26 -24.78 24.21
CA PRO A 132 -18.13 -25.33 24.92
C PRO A 132 -18.55 -26.66 25.54
N LYS A 133 -17.74 -27.70 25.34
CA LYS A 133 -17.97 -28.98 26.01
C LYS A 133 -17.84 -28.75 27.52
N PRO A 134 -18.77 -29.21 28.35
CA PRO A 134 -18.56 -29.16 29.78
C PRO A 134 -17.29 -29.95 30.08
N GLU A 135 -16.30 -29.29 30.67
CA GLU A 135 -15.16 -30.03 31.24
C GLU A 135 -15.77 -31.02 32.23
N ARG A 136 -15.59 -32.31 31.95
CA ARG A 136 -15.85 -33.34 32.95
C ARG A 136 -14.85 -33.05 34.06
N HIS A 137 -15.28 -32.36 35.11
CA HIS A 137 -14.62 -32.45 36.39
C HIS A 137 -14.63 -33.93 36.75
N ALA A 138 -13.51 -34.60 36.49
CA ALA A 138 -13.26 -35.92 37.02
C ALA A 138 -13.39 -35.77 38.53
N ALA A 139 -14.45 -36.33 39.10
CA ALA A 139 -14.58 -36.53 40.52
C ALA A 139 -13.41 -37.42 40.95
N SER A 140 -12.29 -36.78 41.30
CA SER A 140 -11.22 -37.41 42.05
C SER A 140 -11.78 -37.61 43.45
N GLY A 141 -12.37 -38.80 43.67
CA GLY A 141 -12.64 -39.29 45.01
C GLY A 141 -11.30 -39.45 45.73
N SER A 142 -10.95 -38.46 46.55
CA SER A 142 -9.98 -38.61 47.61
C SER A 142 -10.67 -38.19 48.90
N SER A 143 -11.04 -39.20 49.69
CA SER A 143 -11.38 -39.05 51.10
C SER A 143 -10.20 -38.40 51.83
N GLY A 144 -10.46 -37.30 52.53
CA GLY A 144 -9.52 -36.66 53.44
C GLY A 144 -9.96 -35.24 53.82
N ALA A 145 -10.85 -35.13 54.82
CA ALA A 145 -11.22 -33.86 55.47
C ALA A 145 -10.18 -33.45 56.54
N PRO A 146 -10.30 -32.28 57.23
CA PRO A 146 -10.60 -30.91 56.78
C PRO A 146 -9.60 -29.87 57.38
N VAL A 147 -9.71 -28.56 57.04
CA VAL A 147 -9.71 -27.39 57.98
C VAL A 147 -9.52 -26.01 57.27
N ARG A 148 -10.57 -25.18 57.46
CA ARG A 148 -10.68 -23.71 57.70
C ARG A 148 -10.24 -22.64 56.68
N ASP A 149 -11.28 -21.91 56.24
CA ASP A 149 -11.52 -20.46 56.27
C ASP A 149 -10.49 -19.48 55.66
N ALA A 150 -10.89 -18.83 54.56
CA ALA A 150 -10.87 -17.35 54.46
C ALA A 150 -11.68 -16.83 53.26
N GLN A 151 -12.69 -16.05 53.61
CA GLN A 151 -13.55 -15.18 52.82
C GLN A 151 -12.78 -14.29 51.81
N GLY A 152 -13.37 -14.05 50.63
CA GLY A 152 -12.88 -13.03 49.69
C GLY A 152 -13.60 -13.04 48.36
N GLY A 153 -14.93 -12.92 48.38
CA GLY A 153 -15.76 -12.90 47.19
C GLY A 153 -15.57 -11.63 46.36
N GLN A 154 -15.32 -11.80 45.06
CA GLN A 154 -15.82 -10.89 44.03
C GLN A 154 -16.33 -11.74 42.86
N VAL A 155 -17.63 -12.06 42.92
CA VAL A 155 -18.39 -12.51 41.76
C VAL A 155 -18.50 -11.28 40.86
N SER A 156 -17.60 -11.18 39.88
CA SER A 156 -17.80 -10.29 38.74
C SER A 156 -18.95 -10.88 37.92
N THR A 157 -20.17 -10.49 38.26
CA THR A 157 -21.33 -10.61 37.38
C THR A 157 -21.04 -9.76 36.15
N ARG A 158 -20.35 -10.38 35.17
CA ARG A 158 -20.26 -9.87 33.81
C ARG A 158 -21.68 -9.89 33.25
N LEU A 159 -22.36 -8.78 33.44
CA LEU A 159 -23.64 -8.48 32.82
C LEU A 159 -23.53 -8.77 31.33
N HIS A 160 -24.55 -9.45 30.84
CA HIS A 160 -24.84 -9.74 29.45
C HIS A 160 -24.65 -8.50 28.57
N ALA A 161 -23.46 -8.34 28.00
CA ALA A 161 -23.31 -7.67 26.72
C ALA A 161 -23.65 -8.71 25.66
N GLY A 162 -24.94 -8.98 25.47
CA GLY A 162 -25.40 -9.71 24.28
C GLY A 162 -24.86 -9.00 23.05
N CYS A 163 -24.55 -9.75 21.98
CA CYS A 163 -24.22 -9.22 20.66
C CYS A 163 -25.43 -8.40 20.13
N ASN A 164 -25.67 -7.20 20.68
CA ASN A 164 -26.70 -6.27 20.25
C ASN A 164 -26.03 -5.02 19.69
N ALA A 165 -26.18 -4.89 18.38
CA ALA A 165 -25.89 -3.75 17.51
C ALA A 165 -25.31 -2.48 18.17
N ALA A 166 -24.00 -2.26 17.99
CA ALA A 166 -23.47 -0.91 17.82
C ALA A 166 -23.47 -0.59 16.32
N LEU A 167 -24.66 -0.28 15.81
CA LEU A 167 -24.82 0.55 14.62
C LEU A 167 -24.47 1.99 15.02
N GLY A 168 -23.56 2.62 14.27
CA GLY A 168 -23.34 4.06 14.28
C GLY A 168 -22.35 4.59 15.33
N ASP A 169 -21.08 4.73 14.95
CA ASP A 169 -20.51 6.06 14.78
C ASP A 169 -19.17 5.95 14.04
N ALA A 170 -19.24 6.18 12.73
CA ALA A 170 -18.06 6.48 11.93
C ALA A 170 -17.70 7.94 12.19
N ALA A 171 -17.04 8.21 13.32
CA ALA A 171 -16.33 9.46 13.51
C ALA A 171 -15.01 9.38 12.72
N VAL A 172 -15.05 10.00 11.54
CA VAL A 172 -13.88 10.41 10.76
C VAL A 172 -13.02 11.32 11.63
N VAL A 173 -11.81 10.88 11.98
CA VAL A 173 -10.59 11.71 12.11
C VAL A 173 -9.39 10.83 11.74
#